data_AF-A0AAQ0JFV7-F1
#
_entry.id   AF-A0AAQ0JFV7-F1
#
_cell.length_a   1.000
_cell.length_b   1.000
_cell.length_c   1.000
_cell.angle_alpha   90.00
_cell.angle_beta   90.00
_cell.angle_gamma   90.00
#
_symmetry.space_group_name_H-M   'P 1'
#
loop_
_entity.id
_entity.type
_entity.pdbx_description
1 polymer ?
#
loop_
_entity_poly.entity_id
_entity_poly.type
_entity_poly.pdbx_seq_one_letter_code
_entity_poly.pdbx_strand_id
1 'polypeptide(L)'
;MAKFFIDRPIFAWVIAIVLMLAGVASIFKMPIAQYPTIAPPTIQIQANYPGASAKTVEDTVTQVIEQQMSGLDNFLYMSSTS
;
A
#
# COMPACT_ATOMS: atom_id res chain seq x y z
N MET A 1 -37.64 -9.39 15.46
CA MET A 1 -36.74 -9.68 14.32
C MET A 1 -37.01 -11.06 13.74
N ALA A 2 -36.75 -12.17 14.45
CA ALA A 2 -36.94 -13.53 13.88
C ALA A 2 -38.37 -13.84 13.40
N LYS A 3 -39.41 -13.41 14.13
CA LYS A 3 -40.82 -13.67 13.78
C LYS A 3 -41.22 -13.12 12.40
N PHE A 4 -40.68 -11.96 12.00
CA PHE A 4 -40.95 -11.36 10.68
C PHE A 4 -40.44 -12.24 9.52
N PHE A 5 -39.27 -12.87 9.69
CA PHE A 5 -38.70 -13.77 8.69
C PHE A 5 -39.38 -15.15 8.68
N ILE A 6 -39.92 -15.60 9.83
CA ILE A 6 -40.73 -16.83 9.93
C ILE A 6 -42.07 -16.65 9.19
N ASP A 7 -42.72 -15.50 9.36
CA ASP A 7 -44.01 -15.21 8.71
C ASP A 7 -43.86 -14.88 7.21
N ARG A 8 -42.64 -14.54 6.75
CA ARG A 8 -42.31 -14.22 5.35
C ARG A 8 -41.10 -15.03 4.85
N PRO A 9 -41.22 -16.36 4.68
CA PRO A 9 -40.09 -17.22 4.32
C PRO A 9 -39.49 -16.90 2.94
N ILE A 10 -40.30 -16.43 1.99
CA ILE A 10 -39.83 -16.01 0.67
C ILE A 10 -38.90 -14.78 0.79
N PHE A 11 -39.24 -13.83 1.65
CA PHE A 11 -38.42 -12.63 1.85
C PHE A 11 -37.06 -12.96 2.48
N ALA A 12 -37.04 -13.90 3.44
CA ALA A 12 -35.81 -14.40 4.02
C ALA A 12 -34.88 -15.02 2.95
N TRP A 13 -35.44 -15.83 2.04
CA TRP A 13 -34.71 -16.44 0.93
C TRP A 13 -34.18 -15.41 -0.07
N VAL A 14 -34.94 -14.37 -0.38
CA VAL A 14 -34.49 -13.29 -1.27
C VAL A 14 -33.25 -12.60 -0.70
N ILE A 15 -33.26 -12.25 0.59
CA ILE A 15 -32.09 -11.63 1.24
C ILE A 15 -30.89 -12.58 1.26
N ALA A 16 -31.10 -13.86 1.55
CA ALA A 16 -30.03 -14.85 1.52
C ALA A 16 -29.39 -14.95 0.13
N ILE A 17 -30.20 -14.97 -0.94
CA ILE A 17 -29.71 -15.02 -2.33
C ILE A 17 -28.96 -13.73 -2.69
N VAL A 18 -29.47 -12.56 -2.32
CA VAL A 18 -28.79 -11.28 -2.56
C VAL A 18 -27.43 -11.23 -1.86
N LEU A 19 -27.35 -11.68 -0.61
CA LEU A 19 -26.09 -11.77 0.15
C LEU A 19 -25.10 -12.74 -0.50
N MET A 20 -25.58 -13.92 -0.93
CA MET A 20 -24.72 -14.88 -1.63
C MET A 20 -24.19 -14.31 -2.96
N LEU A 21 -25.03 -13.64 -3.75
CA LEU A 21 -24.61 -13.01 -5.00
C LEU A 21 -23.59 -11.89 -4.76
N ALA A 22 -23.78 -11.07 -3.73
CA ALA A 22 -22.81 -10.04 -3.33
C ALA A 22 -21.47 -10.65 -2.87
N GLY A 23 -21.52 -11.77 -2.14
CA GLY A 23 -20.34 -12.52 -1.72
C GLY A 23 -19.57 -13.09 -2.93
N VAL A 24 -20.27 -13.73 -3.85
CA VAL A 24 -19.69 -14.28 -5.08
C VAL A 24 -19.07 -13.17 -5.94
N ALA A 25 -19.76 -12.04 -6.11
CA ALA A 25 -19.22 -10.89 -6.84
C ALA A 25 -17.96 -10.31 -6.18
N SER A 26 -17.87 -10.35 -4.85
CA SER A 26 -16.70 -9.88 -4.10
C SER A 26 -15.50 -10.80 -4.29
N ILE A 27 -15.70 -12.13 -4.32
CA ILE A 27 -14.63 -13.10 -4.57
C ILE A 27 -13.95 -12.83 -5.92
N PHE A 28 -14.73 -12.52 -6.96
CA PHE A 28 -14.16 -12.22 -8.28
C PHE A 28 -13.39 -10.89 -8.36
N LYS A 29 -13.69 -9.94 -7.47
CA LYS A 29 -13.04 -8.62 -7.46
C LYS A 29 -11.90 -8.50 -6.45
N MET A 30 -11.73 -9.49 -5.57
CA MET A 30 -10.75 -9.40 -4.50
C MET A 30 -9.33 -9.67 -5.04
N PRO A 31 -8.37 -8.76 -4.85
CA PRO A 31 -7.00 -8.98 -5.28
C PRO A 31 -6.39 -10.12 -4.48
N ILE A 32 -5.74 -11.05 -5.18
CA ILE A 32 -5.03 -12.17 -4.58
C ILE A 32 -3.59 -11.74 -4.35
N ALA A 33 -3.14 -11.73 -3.09
CA ALA A 33 -1.76 -11.47 -2.71
C ALA A 33 -1.30 -12.51 -1.69
N GLN A 34 -0.06 -13.01 -1.82
CA GLN A 34 0.49 -14.02 -0.92
C GLN A 34 0.74 -13.47 0.49
N TYR A 35 1.08 -12.18 0.58
CA TYR A 35 1.24 -11.44 1.82
C TYR A 35 0.63 -10.05 1.64
N PRO A 36 0.03 -9.47 2.69
CA PRO A 36 -0.31 -8.05 2.67
C PRO A 36 0.96 -7.21 2.52
N THR A 37 0.83 -6.01 1.93
CA THR A 37 1.94 -5.06 1.83
C THR A 37 2.29 -4.52 3.21
N ILE A 38 3.15 -5.26 3.93
CA ILE A 38 3.68 -4.91 5.26
C ILE A 38 4.97 -4.09 5.16
N ALA A 39 5.65 -4.12 4.02
CA ALA A 39 6.87 -3.36 3.80
C ALA A 39 6.51 -1.87 3.64
N PRO A 40 7.16 -0.96 4.38
CA PRO A 40 7.05 0.47 4.13
C PRO A 40 7.39 0.77 2.67
N PRO A 41 6.68 1.69 2.00
CA PRO A 41 7.04 2.10 0.65
C PRO A 41 8.43 2.73 0.68
N THR A 42 9.37 2.17 -0.09
CA THR A 42 10.72 2.71 -0.22
C THR A 42 10.83 3.48 -1.53
N ILE A 43 11.44 4.67 -1.46
CA ILE A 43 11.78 5.48 -2.63
C ILE A 43 13.29 5.37 -2.81
N GLN A 44 13.74 4.95 -4.00
CA GLN A 44 15.16 4.85 -4.32
C GLN A 44 15.58 5.99 -5.25
N ILE A 45 16.61 6.74 -4.84
CA ILE A 45 17.20 7.83 -5.62
C ILE A 45 18.58 7.35 -6.07
N GLN A 46 18.81 7.31 -7.38
CA GLN A 46 20.09 6.94 -7.96
C GLN A 46 20.69 8.17 -8.65
N ALA A 47 21.90 8.55 -8.25
CA ALA A 47 22.68 9.58 -8.91
C ALA A 47 24.06 9.00 -9.24
N ASN A 48 24.54 9.27 -10.46
CA ASN A 48 25.84 8.78 -10.92
C ASN A 48 26.72 9.98 -11.29
N TYR A 49 27.90 10.09 -10.68
CA TYR A 49 28.87 11.14 -10.97
C TYR A 49 30.22 10.52 -11.37
N PRO A 50 30.40 10.16 -12.65
CA PRO A 50 31.62 9.49 -13.11
C PRO A 50 32.84 10.39 -12.97
N GLY A 51 33.88 9.89 -12.30
CA GLY A 51 35.16 10.58 -12.10
C GLY A 51 35.29 11.37 -10.79
N ALA A 52 34.29 11.39 -9.92
CA ALA A 52 34.40 11.94 -8.57
C ALA A 52 34.86 10.89 -7.56
N SER A 53 35.62 11.33 -6.55
CA SER A 53 35.88 10.52 -5.36
C SER A 53 34.60 10.37 -4.52
N ALA A 54 34.43 9.27 -3.79
CA ALA A 54 33.24 9.01 -2.97
C ALA A 54 32.88 10.19 -2.05
N LYS A 55 33.90 10.85 -1.48
CA LYS A 55 33.74 12.05 -0.66
C LYS A 55 33.15 13.25 -1.40
N THR A 56 33.54 13.44 -2.68
CA THR A 56 33.01 14.53 -3.50
C THR A 56 31.54 14.28 -3.87
N VAL A 57 31.15 13.04 -4.12
CA VAL A 57 29.75 12.67 -4.41
C VAL A 57 28.88 12.86 -3.18
N GLU A 58 29.37 12.46 -2.01
CA GLU A 58 28.68 12.65 -0.72
C GLU A 58 28.40 14.13 -0.42
N ASP A 59 29.43 14.97 -0.50
CA ASP A 59 29.34 16.39 -0.13
C ASP A 59 28.50 17.21 -1.13
N THR A 60 28.49 16.84 -2.42
CA THR A 60 27.85 17.67 -3.48
C THR A 60 26.51 17.15 -3.99
N VAL A 61 26.26 15.85 -3.91
CA VAL A 61 25.05 15.23 -4.46
C VAL A 61 24.20 14.67 -3.33
N THR A 62 24.78 13.86 -2.45
CA THR A 62 24.04 13.20 -1.37
C THR A 62 23.51 14.24 -0.36
N GLN A 63 24.37 15.08 0.23
CA GLN A 63 23.94 16.09 1.22
C GLN A 63 22.86 17.05 0.70
N VAL A 64 22.96 17.48 -0.56
CA VAL A 64 21.96 18.38 -1.15
C VAL A 64 20.60 17.70 -1.29
N ILE A 65 20.58 16.42 -1.69
CA ILE A 65 19.34 15.65 -1.79
C ILE A 65 18.73 15.43 -0.40
N GLU A 66 19.54 15.09 0.60
CA GLU A 66 19.07 14.87 1.97
C GLU A 66 18.45 16.13 2.59
N GLN A 67 19.08 17.29 2.38
CA GLN A 67 18.58 18.56 2.90
C GLN A 67 17.26 18.98 2.25
N GLN A 68 17.05 18.67 0.97
CA GLN A 68 15.79 18.94 0.26
C GLN A 68 14.68 17.92 0.56
N MET A 69 15.04 16.72 1.03
CA MET A 69 14.10 15.66 1.43
C MET A 69 13.67 15.78 2.90
N SER A 70 14.30 16.67 3.68
CA SER A 70 13.91 16.94 5.07
C SER A 70 12.56 17.67 5.12
N GLY A 71 11.55 17.04 5.72
CA GLY A 71 10.20 17.59 5.85
C GLY A 71 9.10 16.84 5.10
N LEU A 72 9.41 15.66 4.55
CA LEU A 72 8.40 14.78 3.96
C LEU A 72 7.52 14.13 5.04
N ASP A 73 6.20 14.20 4.87
CA ASP A 73 5.22 13.53 5.72
C ASP A 73 5.36 12.00 5.64
N ASN A 74 5.29 11.32 6.79
CA ASN A 74 5.43 9.85 6.95
C ASN A 74 6.82 9.29 6.58
N PHE A 75 7.87 10.08 6.70
CA PHE A 75 9.24 9.63 6.47
C PHE A 75 9.84 8.96 7.72
N LEU A 76 10.17 7.67 7.64
CA LEU A 76 10.74 6.92 8.77
C LEU A 76 12.27 7.03 8.82
N TYR A 77 12.96 6.66 7.74
CA TYR A 77 14.42 6.64 7.68
C TYR A 77 14.92 6.81 6.23
N MET A 78 16.08 7.46 6.08
CA MET A 78 16.88 7.53 4.85
C MET A 78 18.23 6.86 5.11
N SER A 79 18.72 6.06 4.16
CA SER A 79 20.07 5.50 4.20
C SER A 79 20.71 5.68 2.83
N SER A 80 21.86 6.36 2.81
CA SER A 80 22.59 6.71 1.59
C SER A 80 23.93 5.97 1.57
N THR A 81 24.24 5.31 0.46
CA THR A 81 25.56 4.70 0.18
C THR A 81 26.19 5.50 -0.97
N SER A 82 27.44 5.95 -0.83
CA SER A 82 28.17 6.81 -1.80
C SER A 82 29.49 6.19 -2.24
#